data_AF-A0A1Q3FTM8-F1
#
_entry.id   AF-A0A1Q3FTM8-F1
#
_cell.length_a   1.000
_cell.length_b   1.000
_cell.length_c   1.000
_cell.angle_alpha   90.00
_cell.angle_beta   90.00
_cell.angle_gamma   90.00
#
_symmetry.space_group_name_H-M   'P 1'
#
loop_
_entity.id
_entity.type
_entity.pdbx_description
1 polymer ?
#
loop_
_entity_poly.entity_id
_entity_poly.type
_entity_poly.pdbx_seq_one_letter_code
_entity_poly.pdbx_strand_id
1 'polypeptide(L)'
;MSFSSQRTFFWVPFHDEEPRLPERKRSNCQLKSYHSCSDLRVMSIDPKVTAQYTLDVVHKARWPRVRMRPSSGLTREYLMFVETEELVDFVMCFMTELKKAKTQLAEFEHNQRSQQEEQLQLVQRAADQKLVQQRSEIVDQAKVEEELADLKETILSLKSKANRCDCLERENNCLRKKIQCLRKQKKPEVKEKCEEKTDCGDSPQVDCDRIKAEMALIRNYCEELKQQKRTLMEELQRNKINHCKISDLRNQLIQEQCSRGLLQEKFDNLQIQHDIQAIELERKKHYITMCNRRLEKS
;
A
#
# COMPACT_ATOMS: atom_id res chain seq x y z
N MET A 1 22.43 -34.50 -29.83
CA MET A 1 23.86 -34.85 -29.98
C MET A 1 24.32 -34.28 -31.32
N SER A 2 25.31 -33.37 -31.31
CA SER A 2 25.73 -32.64 -32.52
C SER A 2 26.74 -33.43 -33.34
N PHE A 3 26.65 -33.25 -34.67
CA PHE A 3 27.32 -33.97 -35.76
C PHE A 3 28.87 -33.86 -35.80
N SER A 4 29.51 -33.29 -34.78
CA SER A 4 30.96 -33.03 -34.74
C SER A 4 31.77 -34.06 -33.93
N SER A 5 31.13 -34.96 -33.19
CA SER A 5 31.83 -35.93 -32.33
C SER A 5 32.21 -37.25 -33.01
N GLN A 6 31.81 -37.49 -34.26
CA GLN A 6 32.07 -38.77 -34.94
C GLN A 6 33.40 -38.82 -35.69
N ARG A 7 34.04 -37.67 -35.98
CA ARG A 7 35.29 -37.65 -36.75
C ARG A 7 36.55 -37.96 -35.92
N THR A 8 36.47 -37.88 -34.59
CA THR A 8 37.62 -38.10 -33.69
C THR A 8 37.76 -39.54 -33.20
N PHE A 9 36.84 -40.44 -33.54
CA PHE A 9 36.91 -41.86 -33.11
C PHE A 9 37.69 -42.77 -34.07
N PHE A 10 38.11 -42.28 -35.25
CA PHE A 10 38.81 -43.09 -36.26
C PHE A 10 40.31 -42.82 -36.37
N TRP A 11 40.90 -42.09 -35.42
CA TRP A 11 42.35 -41.84 -35.39
C TRP A 11 42.99 -42.71 -34.32
N VAL A 12 43.39 -43.92 -34.72
CA VAL A 12 44.29 -44.78 -33.93
C VAL A 12 45.72 -44.34 -34.25
N PRO A 13 46.51 -43.84 -33.28
CA PRO A 13 47.91 -43.52 -33.54
C PRO A 13 48.72 -44.81 -33.73
N PHE A 14 49.64 -44.80 -34.71
CA PHE A 14 50.62 -45.87 -34.88
C PHE A 14 51.69 -45.84 -33.78
N HIS A 15 52.38 -46.96 -33.59
CA HIS A 15 53.15 -47.32 -32.40
C HIS A 15 54.31 -46.39 -31.98
N ASP A 16 54.68 -45.37 -32.75
CA ASP A 16 55.82 -44.49 -32.46
C ASP A 16 55.51 -42.97 -32.46
N GLU A 17 54.23 -42.57 -32.41
CA GLU A 17 53.87 -41.15 -32.23
C GLU A 17 53.50 -40.83 -30.79
N GLU A 18 54.15 -39.82 -30.19
CA GLU A 18 53.72 -39.27 -28.90
C GLU A 18 52.29 -38.70 -29.01
N PRO A 19 51.39 -39.04 -28.08
CA PRO A 19 49.99 -38.63 -28.17
C PRO A 19 49.87 -37.11 -28.10
N ARG A 20 49.35 -36.48 -29.17
CA ARG A 20 49.08 -35.04 -29.18
C ARG A 20 48.02 -34.68 -28.15
N LEU A 21 48.38 -33.79 -27.23
CA LEU A 21 47.46 -33.25 -26.25
C LEU A 21 46.42 -32.32 -26.94
N PRO A 22 45.14 -32.35 -26.54
CA PRO A 22 44.13 -31.47 -27.12
C PRO A 22 44.46 -29.99 -26.87
N GLU A 23 44.56 -29.18 -27.93
CA GLU A 23 44.94 -27.76 -27.88
C GLU A 23 43.89 -26.84 -27.20
N ARG A 24 42.69 -27.35 -26.94
CA ARG A 24 41.58 -26.53 -26.41
C ARG A 24 41.39 -26.81 -24.92
N LYS A 25 41.79 -25.84 -24.08
CA LYS A 25 41.51 -25.81 -22.64
C LYS A 25 40.02 -26.05 -22.40
N ARG A 26 39.66 -27.28 -21.99
CA ARG A 26 38.34 -27.58 -21.44
C ARG A 26 38.26 -26.92 -20.06
N SER A 27 37.10 -26.34 -19.76
CA SER A 27 36.77 -25.68 -18.50
C SER A 27 37.21 -26.49 -17.28
N ASN A 28 37.55 -25.78 -16.20
CA ASN A 28 38.03 -26.26 -14.89
C ASN A 28 37.05 -27.20 -14.16
N CYS A 29 36.72 -28.33 -14.76
CA CYS A 29 36.18 -29.48 -14.06
C CYS A 29 37.38 -30.39 -13.81
N GLN A 30 37.72 -30.64 -12.55
CA GLN A 30 38.75 -31.61 -12.15
C GLN A 30 38.50 -32.93 -12.89
N LEU A 31 39.25 -33.17 -13.97
CA LEU A 31 39.45 -34.49 -14.49
C LEU A 31 40.15 -35.24 -13.37
N LYS A 32 39.41 -36.12 -12.67
CA LYS A 32 40.03 -37.16 -11.86
C LYS A 32 41.09 -37.80 -12.74
N SER A 33 42.35 -37.61 -12.38
CA SER A 33 43.45 -38.14 -13.16
C SER A 33 43.24 -39.66 -13.30
N TYR A 34 43.45 -40.18 -14.51
CA TYR A 34 43.37 -41.61 -14.80
C TYR A 34 44.28 -42.46 -13.88
N HIS A 35 45.21 -41.84 -13.15
CA HIS A 35 46.01 -42.46 -12.09
C HIS A 35 45.21 -42.91 -10.85
N SER A 36 43.98 -42.42 -10.65
CA SER A 36 43.13 -42.81 -9.52
C SER A 36 42.22 -44.02 -9.80
N CYS A 37 42.25 -44.57 -11.02
CA CYS A 37 41.36 -45.66 -11.45
C CYS A 37 42.07 -47.00 -11.70
N SER A 38 43.40 -47.07 -11.53
CA SER A 38 44.17 -48.31 -11.72
C SER A 38 44.79 -48.77 -10.40
N ASP A 39 44.03 -49.51 -9.59
CA ASP A 39 44.61 -50.30 -8.51
C ASP A 39 45.43 -51.43 -9.15
N LEU A 40 46.77 -51.31 -9.13
CA LEU A 40 47.68 -52.26 -9.77
C LEU A 40 47.55 -53.68 -9.21
N ARG A 41 46.90 -53.85 -8.04
CA ARG A 41 46.54 -55.15 -7.46
C ARG A 41 45.59 -55.96 -8.35
N VAL A 42 44.81 -55.31 -9.22
CA VAL A 42 43.99 -55.96 -10.27
C VAL A 42 44.86 -56.75 -11.25
N MET A 43 46.02 -56.20 -11.58
CA MET A 43 46.94 -56.74 -12.59
C MET A 43 48.10 -57.52 -11.96
N SER A 44 47.99 -57.84 -10.66
CA SER A 44 49.00 -58.62 -9.95
C SER A 44 49.04 -60.06 -10.46
N ILE A 45 50.26 -60.57 -10.66
CA ILE A 45 50.51 -61.97 -11.02
C ILE A 45 50.32 -62.89 -9.79
N ASP A 46 50.47 -62.36 -8.57
CA ASP A 46 50.26 -63.13 -7.34
C ASP A 46 48.75 -63.35 -7.08
N PRO A 47 48.26 -64.61 -7.06
CA PRO A 47 46.84 -64.93 -6.86
C PRO A 47 46.31 -64.50 -5.49
N LYS A 48 47.15 -64.39 -4.45
CA LYS A 48 46.71 -63.93 -3.12
C LYS A 48 46.34 -62.45 -3.14
N VAL A 49 47.14 -61.64 -3.84
CA VAL A 49 46.92 -60.19 -4.00
C VAL A 49 45.65 -59.94 -4.81
N THR A 50 45.46 -60.70 -5.88
CA THR A 50 44.26 -60.59 -6.74
C THR A 50 43.00 -61.02 -6.00
N ALA A 51 43.06 -62.13 -5.23
CA ALA A 51 41.93 -62.60 -4.42
C ALA A 51 41.52 -61.57 -3.35
N GLN A 52 42.49 -60.97 -2.66
CA GLN A 52 42.26 -59.95 -1.65
C GLN A 52 41.68 -58.66 -2.26
N TYR A 53 42.16 -58.26 -3.44
CA TYR A 53 41.56 -57.16 -4.19
C TYR A 53 40.08 -57.42 -4.52
N THR A 54 39.73 -58.62 -5.00
CA THR A 54 38.32 -58.97 -5.26
C THR A 54 37.45 -58.90 -4.01
N LEU A 55 37.95 -59.38 -2.87
CA LEU A 55 37.22 -59.29 -1.59
C LEU A 55 37.05 -57.83 -1.15
N ASP A 56 38.09 -57.00 -1.28
CA ASP A 56 38.01 -55.56 -0.99
C ASP A 56 36.96 -54.86 -1.87
N VAL A 57 36.87 -55.21 -3.15
CA VAL A 57 35.86 -54.68 -4.08
C VAL A 57 34.46 -55.11 -3.67
N VAL A 58 34.25 -56.39 -3.34
CA VAL A 58 32.97 -56.93 -2.89
C VAL A 58 32.53 -56.26 -1.58
N HIS A 59 33.45 -56.08 -0.62
CA HIS A 59 33.15 -55.41 0.63
C HIS A 59 32.79 -53.93 0.43
N LYS A 60 33.50 -53.21 -0.46
CA LYS A 60 33.18 -51.81 -0.81
C LYS A 60 31.85 -51.67 -1.55
N ALA A 61 31.50 -52.64 -2.40
CA ALA A 61 30.23 -52.65 -3.12
C ALA A 61 29.04 -52.99 -2.21
N ARG A 62 29.24 -53.88 -1.23
CA ARG A 62 28.20 -54.32 -0.29
C ARG A 62 27.90 -53.30 0.81
N TRP A 63 28.88 -52.46 1.16
CA TRP A 63 28.74 -51.44 2.20
C TRP A 63 29.14 -50.06 1.63
N PRO A 64 28.30 -49.45 0.77
CA PRO A 64 28.55 -48.10 0.32
C PRO A 64 28.62 -47.17 1.54
N ARG A 65 29.69 -46.37 1.65
CA ARG A 65 29.83 -45.40 2.74
C ARG A 65 28.65 -44.43 2.69
N VAL A 66 27.93 -44.28 3.80
CA VAL A 66 26.89 -43.26 3.99
C VAL A 66 27.48 -41.91 3.59
N ARG A 67 27.00 -41.35 2.47
CA ARG A 67 27.52 -40.07 1.96
C ARG A 67 26.80 -38.93 2.66
N MET A 68 27.57 -37.94 3.12
CA MET A 68 27.02 -36.73 3.73
C MET A 68 26.11 -35.99 2.73
N ARG A 69 24.95 -35.52 3.22
CA ARG A 69 23.99 -34.74 2.44
C ARG A 69 24.65 -33.45 1.92
N PRO A 70 24.55 -33.13 0.62
CA PRO A 70 25.05 -31.88 0.08
C PRO A 70 24.21 -30.68 0.55
N SER A 71 24.88 -29.61 0.98
CA SER A 71 24.26 -28.38 1.51
C SER A 71 23.66 -27.48 0.43
N SER A 72 24.09 -27.62 -0.83
CA SER A 72 23.69 -26.77 -1.96
C SER A 72 22.57 -27.37 -2.84
N GLY A 73 22.00 -28.51 -2.43
CA GLY A 73 20.94 -29.22 -3.17
C GLY A 73 21.39 -30.55 -3.80
N LEU A 74 20.44 -31.29 -4.39
CA LEU A 74 20.73 -32.58 -5.04
C LEU A 74 21.61 -32.35 -6.27
N THR A 75 22.86 -32.78 -6.20
CA THR A 75 23.73 -32.82 -7.36
C THR A 75 23.50 -34.12 -8.12
N ARG A 76 23.71 -34.08 -9.45
CA ARG A 76 23.62 -35.27 -10.32
C ARG A 76 24.50 -36.41 -9.82
N GLU A 77 25.67 -36.08 -9.30
CA GLU A 77 26.62 -37.05 -8.75
C GLU A 77 26.12 -37.70 -7.46
N TYR A 78 25.33 -37.00 -6.64
CA TYR A 78 24.72 -37.56 -5.44
C TYR A 78 23.59 -38.52 -5.84
N LEU A 79 22.70 -38.10 -6.76
CA LEU A 79 21.57 -38.88 -7.23
C LEU A 79 21.93 -40.22 -7.91
N MET A 80 23.13 -40.33 -8.47
CA MET A 80 23.59 -41.57 -9.10
C MET A 80 23.90 -42.71 -8.12
N PHE A 81 24.03 -42.40 -6.82
CA PHE A 81 24.45 -43.38 -5.80
C PHE A 81 23.51 -43.44 -4.59
N VAL A 82 22.35 -42.77 -4.66
CA VAL A 82 21.38 -42.68 -3.57
C VAL A 82 20.27 -43.68 -3.82
N GLU A 83 19.89 -44.41 -2.77
CA GLU A 83 18.79 -45.36 -2.82
C GLU A 83 17.44 -44.64 -2.77
N THR A 84 16.38 -45.30 -3.24
CA THR A 84 15.04 -44.70 -3.33
C THR A 84 14.49 -44.28 -1.97
N GLU A 85 14.83 -44.99 -0.90
CA GLU A 85 14.38 -44.68 0.47
C GLU A 85 15.01 -43.37 0.98
N GLU A 86 16.33 -43.21 0.80
CA GLU A 86 17.07 -41.99 1.16
C GLU A 86 16.59 -40.77 0.36
N LEU A 87 16.16 -40.97 -0.89
CA LEU A 87 15.58 -39.91 -1.72
C LEU A 87 14.20 -39.47 -1.21
N VAL A 88 13.39 -40.39 -0.71
CA VAL A 88 12.08 -40.06 -0.10
C VAL A 88 12.28 -39.24 1.16
N ASP A 89 13.20 -39.65 2.03
CA ASP A 89 13.55 -38.88 3.24
C ASP A 89 14.06 -37.48 2.89
N PHE A 90 14.86 -37.37 1.84
CA PHE A 90 15.33 -36.08 1.34
C PHE A 90 14.17 -35.17 0.89
N VAL A 91 13.24 -35.70 0.10
CA VAL A 91 12.07 -34.94 -0.37
C VAL A 91 11.19 -34.52 0.80
N MET A 92 10.98 -35.41 1.79
CA MET A 92 10.21 -35.09 2.99
C MET A 92 10.86 -33.98 3.81
N CYS A 93 12.18 -34.05 4.04
CA CYS A 93 12.92 -32.97 4.70
C CYS A 93 12.79 -31.64 3.94
N PHE A 94 13.00 -31.65 2.62
CA PHE A 94 12.83 -30.45 1.80
C PHE A 94 11.42 -29.87 1.85
N MET A 95 10.37 -30.71 1.86
CA MET A 95 9.00 -30.24 2.02
C MET A 95 8.78 -29.57 3.39
N THR A 96 9.39 -30.08 4.45
CA THR A 96 9.29 -29.44 5.77
C THR A 96 10.03 -28.11 5.84
N GLU A 97 11.23 -28.03 5.26
CA GLU A 97 12.01 -26.80 5.15
C GLU A 97 11.25 -25.75 4.32
N LEU A 98 10.64 -26.15 3.21
CA LEU A 98 9.85 -25.27 2.34
C LEU A 98 8.58 -24.77 3.06
N LYS A 99 7.91 -25.62 3.84
CA LYS A 99 6.79 -25.20 4.69
C LYS A 99 7.20 -24.15 5.71
N LYS A 100 8.35 -24.34 6.39
CA LYS A 100 8.90 -23.36 7.36
C LYS A 100 9.29 -22.04 6.69
N ALA A 101 9.93 -22.10 5.52
CA ALA A 101 10.27 -20.90 4.77
C ALA A 101 9.02 -20.12 4.36
N LYS A 102 7.96 -20.82 3.94
CA LYS A 102 6.68 -20.19 3.58
C LYS A 102 6.01 -19.51 4.78
N THR A 103 6.02 -20.11 5.97
CA THR A 103 5.47 -19.47 7.18
C THR A 103 6.27 -18.25 7.58
N GLN A 104 7.61 -18.32 7.55
CA GLN A 104 8.48 -17.18 7.84
C GLN A 104 8.27 -16.03 6.86
N LEU A 105 8.06 -16.32 5.58
CA LEU A 105 7.79 -15.31 4.56
C LEU A 105 6.43 -14.62 4.79
N ALA A 106 5.41 -15.39 5.17
CA ALA A 106 4.11 -14.83 5.54
C ALA A 106 4.16 -13.94 6.80
N GLU A 107 4.94 -14.34 7.82
CA GLU A 107 5.18 -13.53 9.01
C GLU A 107 5.95 -12.24 8.68
N PHE A 108 6.94 -12.31 7.80
CA PHE A 108 7.69 -11.15 7.34
C PHE A 108 6.80 -10.16 6.57
N GLU A 109 5.98 -10.64 5.63
CA GLU A 109 5.02 -9.81 4.90
C GLU A 109 3.98 -9.16 5.83
N HIS A 110 3.51 -9.89 6.84
CA HIS A 110 2.58 -9.36 7.82
C HIS A 110 3.22 -8.23 8.66
N ASN A 111 4.43 -8.46 9.17
CA ASN A 111 5.17 -7.46 9.95
C ASN A 111 5.50 -6.21 9.11
N GLN A 112 5.85 -6.37 7.84
CA GLN A 112 6.11 -5.25 6.94
C GLN A 112 4.86 -4.39 6.73
N ARG A 113 3.69 -5.02 6.54
CA ARG A 113 2.41 -4.29 6.41
C ARG A 113 2.06 -3.54 7.69
N SER A 114 2.20 -4.18 8.86
CA SER A 114 1.94 -3.54 10.15
C SER A 114 2.84 -2.32 10.38
N GLN A 115 4.13 -2.41 10.05
CA GLN A 115 5.05 -1.27 10.15
C GLN A 115 4.71 -0.13 9.18
N GLN A 116 4.28 -0.45 7.96
CA GLN A 116 3.81 0.56 7.00
C GLN A 116 2.54 1.27 7.49
N GLU A 117 1.59 0.53 8.07
CA GLU A 117 0.38 1.10 8.65
C GLU A 117 0.69 2.03 9.83
N GLU A 118 1.63 1.64 10.72
CA GLU A 118 2.07 2.50 11.82
C GLU A 118 2.73 3.80 11.32
N GLN A 119 3.60 3.71 10.29
CA GLN A 119 4.21 4.90 9.70
C GLN A 119 3.19 5.83 9.04
N LEU A 120 2.19 5.27 8.34
CA LEU A 120 1.11 6.05 7.75
C LEU A 120 0.28 6.76 8.82
N GLN A 121 -0.02 6.10 9.94
CA GLN A 121 -0.73 6.72 11.06
C GLN A 121 0.07 7.87 11.69
N LEU A 122 1.40 7.73 11.82
CA LEU A 122 2.27 8.79 12.34
C LEU A 122 2.30 10.01 11.40
N VAL A 123 2.41 9.78 10.09
CA VAL A 123 2.38 10.86 9.08
C VAL A 123 1.02 11.56 9.09
N GLN A 124 -0.07 10.82 9.20
CA GLN A 124 -1.43 11.38 9.24
C GLN A 124 -1.65 12.24 10.49
N ARG A 125 -1.22 11.78 11.67
CA ARG A 125 -1.27 12.58 12.91
C ARG A 125 -0.44 13.85 12.82
N ALA A 126 0.75 13.79 12.21
CA ALA A 126 1.59 14.96 12.01
C ALA A 126 0.96 15.97 11.03
N ALA A 127 0.27 15.50 9.99
CA ALA A 127 -0.46 16.34 9.05
C ALA A 127 -1.67 17.02 9.72
N ASP A 128 -2.43 16.29 10.54
CA ASP A 128 -3.57 16.83 11.28
C ASP A 128 -3.14 17.91 12.28
N GLN A 129 -2.03 17.71 12.99
CA GLN A 129 -1.48 18.73 13.90
C GLN A 129 -1.07 20.00 13.17
N LYS A 130 -0.46 19.90 11.98
CA LYS A 130 -0.10 21.07 11.15
C LYS A 130 -1.34 21.82 10.66
N LEU A 131 -2.40 21.10 10.28
CA LEU A 131 -3.67 21.72 9.87
C LEU A 131 -4.34 22.46 11.04
N VAL A 132 -4.28 21.89 12.25
CA VAL A 132 -4.79 22.55 13.45
C VAL A 132 -3.99 23.81 13.76
N GLN A 133 -2.66 23.76 13.69
CA GLN A 133 -1.79 24.93 13.90
C GLN A 133 -2.05 26.04 12.88
N GLN A 134 -2.14 25.71 11.59
CA GLN A 134 -2.47 26.68 10.54
C GLN A 134 -3.86 27.29 10.73
N ARG A 135 -4.85 26.50 11.17
CA ARG A 135 -6.18 27.02 11.48
C ARG A 135 -6.17 27.94 12.70
N SER A 136 -5.36 27.65 13.72
CA SER A 136 -5.22 28.55 14.87
C SER A 136 -4.49 29.85 14.56
N GLU A 137 -3.59 29.85 13.57
CA GLU A 137 -2.85 31.07 13.14
C GLU A 137 -3.70 32.01 12.28
N ILE A 138 -4.77 31.50 11.63
CA ILE A 138 -5.64 32.27 10.72
C ILE A 138 -6.82 32.92 11.48
N VAL A 139 -7.06 32.56 12.74
CA VAL A 139 -8.13 33.16 13.55
C VAL A 139 -7.63 34.46 14.16
N ASP A 140 -8.05 35.58 13.59
CA ASP A 140 -7.92 36.91 14.21
C ASP A 140 -8.70 36.91 15.54
N GLN A 141 -8.00 36.66 16.66
CA GLN A 141 -8.59 36.68 18.00
C GLN A 141 -9.35 37.98 18.27
N ALA A 142 -8.85 39.11 17.75
CA ALA A 142 -9.51 40.40 17.87
C ALA A 142 -10.90 40.44 17.19
N LYS A 143 -11.07 39.81 16.02
CA LYS A 143 -12.38 39.74 15.33
C LYS A 143 -13.35 38.83 16.05
N VAL A 144 -12.87 37.71 16.56
CA VAL A 144 -13.70 36.78 17.34
C VAL A 144 -14.15 37.42 18.66
N GLU A 145 -13.29 38.19 19.31
CA GLU A 145 -13.65 38.93 20.53
C GLU A 145 -14.67 40.04 20.27
N GLU A 146 -14.56 40.74 19.13
CA GLU A 146 -15.53 41.75 18.68
C GLU A 146 -16.90 41.11 18.38
N GLU A 147 -16.93 40.03 17.58
CA GLU A 147 -18.17 39.28 17.29
C GLU A 147 -18.81 38.72 18.57
N LEU A 148 -18.01 38.26 19.54
CA LEU A 148 -18.50 37.79 20.84
C LEU A 148 -19.06 38.93 21.70
N ALA A 149 -18.51 40.14 21.61
CA ALA A 149 -19.04 41.30 22.30
C ALA A 149 -20.39 41.71 21.72
N ASP A 150 -20.51 41.77 20.39
CA ASP A 150 -21.75 42.09 19.67
C ASP A 150 -22.84 41.04 19.95
N LEU A 151 -22.48 39.75 19.96
CA LEU A 151 -23.41 38.67 20.32
C LEU A 151 -23.89 38.78 21.77
N LYS A 152 -23.03 39.19 22.71
CA LYS A 152 -23.46 39.42 24.10
C LYS A 152 -24.44 40.59 24.20
N GLU A 153 -24.20 41.67 23.48
CA GLU A 153 -25.10 42.83 23.46
C GLU A 153 -26.47 42.49 22.85
N THR A 154 -26.48 41.75 21.74
CA THR A 154 -27.73 41.29 21.12
C THR A 154 -28.51 40.33 22.02
N ILE A 155 -27.85 39.42 22.74
CA ILE A 155 -28.49 38.54 23.73
C ILE A 155 -29.13 39.36 24.87
N LEU A 156 -28.42 40.37 25.40
CA LEU A 156 -28.97 41.23 26.45
C LEU A 156 -30.18 42.03 25.96
N SER A 157 -30.12 42.56 24.74
CA SER A 157 -31.24 43.24 24.08
C SER A 157 -32.44 42.32 23.91
N LEU A 158 -32.25 41.10 23.39
CA LEU A 158 -33.32 40.11 23.21
C LEU A 158 -33.92 39.69 24.55
N LYS A 159 -33.09 39.51 25.59
CA LYS A 159 -33.56 39.20 26.95
C LYS A 159 -34.41 40.33 27.53
N SER A 160 -34.02 41.59 27.31
CA SER A 160 -34.83 42.75 27.73
C SER A 160 -36.18 42.80 27.01
N LYS A 161 -36.20 42.49 25.71
CA LYS A 161 -37.43 42.43 24.89
C LYS A 161 -38.34 41.28 25.34
N ALA A 162 -37.77 40.12 25.64
CA ALA A 162 -38.51 38.97 26.17
C ALA A 162 -39.16 39.29 27.51
N ASN A 163 -38.41 39.87 28.46
CA ASN A 163 -38.95 40.30 29.75
C ASN A 163 -40.09 41.31 29.59
N ARG A 164 -40.01 42.22 28.61
CA ARG A 164 -41.07 43.17 28.29
C ARG A 164 -42.31 42.46 27.73
N CYS A 165 -42.13 41.45 26.88
CA CYS A 165 -43.23 40.64 26.38
C CYS A 165 -43.93 39.88 27.51
N ASP A 166 -43.18 39.32 28.46
CA ASP A 166 -43.74 38.65 29.63
C ASP A 166 -44.58 39.61 30.50
N CYS A 167 -44.13 40.85 30.69
CA CYS A 167 -44.91 41.87 31.40
C CYS A 167 -46.23 42.17 30.67
N LEU A 168 -46.18 42.36 29.35
CA LEU A 168 -47.36 42.62 28.53
C LEU A 168 -48.33 41.42 28.53
N GLU A 169 -47.82 40.19 28.53
CA GLU A 169 -48.64 38.99 28.60
C GLU A 169 -49.37 38.87 29.95
N ARG A 170 -48.71 39.21 31.07
CA ARG A 170 -49.36 39.29 32.38
C ARG A 170 -50.45 40.35 32.42
N GLU A 171 -50.20 41.53 31.85
CA GLU A 171 -51.21 42.60 31.73
C GLU A 171 -52.40 42.15 30.88
N ASN A 172 -52.15 41.52 29.73
CA ASN A 172 -53.19 40.99 28.85
C ASN A 172 -54.05 39.95 29.58
N ASN A 173 -53.42 39.07 30.35
CA ASN A 173 -54.12 38.08 31.17
C ASN A 173 -54.95 38.72 32.29
N CYS A 174 -54.45 39.76 32.95
CA CYS A 174 -55.21 40.54 33.93
C CYS A 174 -56.43 41.22 33.29
N LEU A 175 -56.27 41.84 32.12
CA LEU A 175 -57.36 42.48 31.38
C LEU A 175 -58.40 41.46 30.92
N ARG A 176 -57.98 40.30 30.40
CA ARG A 176 -58.88 39.19 30.03
C ARG A 176 -59.69 38.70 31.21
N LYS A 177 -59.07 38.51 32.39
CA LYS A 177 -59.77 38.15 33.63
C LYS A 177 -60.79 39.23 34.04
N LYS A 178 -60.42 40.52 33.94
CA LYS A 178 -61.30 41.65 34.26
C LYS A 178 -62.51 41.71 33.32
N ILE A 179 -62.30 41.51 32.01
CA ILE A 179 -63.38 41.40 31.01
C ILE A 179 -64.28 40.20 31.31
N GLN A 180 -63.72 39.04 31.67
CA GLN A 180 -64.49 37.85 32.01
C GLN A 180 -65.35 38.07 33.28
N CYS A 181 -64.83 38.76 34.29
CA CYS A 181 -65.60 39.15 35.48
C CYS A 181 -66.74 40.12 35.14
N LEU A 182 -66.47 41.14 34.31
CA LEU A 182 -67.49 42.10 33.86
C LEU A 182 -68.59 41.42 33.01
N ARG A 183 -68.22 40.46 32.15
CA ARG A 183 -69.18 39.64 31.38
C ARG A 183 -70.01 38.71 32.25
N LYS A 184 -69.46 38.21 33.36
CA LYS A 184 -70.21 37.38 34.34
C LYS A 184 -71.14 38.23 35.23
N GLN A 185 -70.80 39.49 35.47
CA GLN A 185 -71.64 40.44 36.22
C GLN A 185 -72.78 41.02 35.38
N LYS A 186 -72.58 41.18 34.06
CA LYS A 186 -73.66 41.48 33.11
C LYS A 186 -74.31 40.18 32.62
N LYS A 187 -75.32 39.65 33.33
CA LYS A 187 -76.33 38.80 32.68
C LYS A 187 -77.05 39.64 31.60
N PRO A 188 -77.46 39.05 30.47
CA PRO A 188 -78.05 39.78 29.37
C PRO A 188 -79.52 40.05 29.71
N GLU A 189 -79.79 41.21 30.29
CA GLU A 189 -81.08 41.85 30.06
C GLU A 189 -80.87 42.98 29.07
N VAL A 190 -81.94 43.25 28.33
CA VAL A 190 -82.09 44.31 27.33
C VAL A 190 -81.69 43.91 25.91
N LYS A 191 -82.71 43.35 25.24
CA LYS A 191 -83.08 43.75 23.88
C LYS A 191 -83.09 45.28 23.81
N GLU A 192 -82.17 45.87 23.05
CA GLU A 192 -82.40 47.21 22.50
C GLU A 192 -81.86 47.27 21.08
N LYS A 193 -82.77 47.69 20.20
CA LYS A 193 -82.51 48.02 18.81
C LYS A 193 -81.48 49.14 18.79
N CYS A 194 -80.35 48.91 18.16
CA CYS A 194 -79.54 49.99 17.59
C CYS A 194 -79.55 49.76 16.09
N GLU A 195 -80.52 50.38 15.41
CA GLU A 195 -80.36 50.71 14.01
C GLU A 195 -79.29 51.79 13.94
N GLU A 196 -78.04 51.38 13.76
CA GLU A 196 -76.98 52.30 13.40
C GLU A 196 -76.44 51.82 12.05
N LYS A 197 -76.84 52.55 11.01
CA LYS A 197 -76.25 52.47 9.68
C LYS A 197 -74.77 52.76 9.83
N THR A 198 -73.96 51.72 9.97
CA THR A 198 -72.53 51.83 9.73
C THR A 198 -72.36 51.70 8.22
N ASP A 199 -71.99 52.80 7.58
CA ASP A 199 -71.35 52.77 6.27
C ASP A 199 -70.11 51.87 6.39
N CYS A 200 -70.26 50.58 6.08
CA CYS A 200 -69.15 49.68 5.81
C CYS A 200 -68.69 49.90 4.37
N GLY A 201 -68.22 51.12 4.07
CA GLY A 201 -67.45 51.42 2.88
C GLY A 201 -65.98 51.04 3.11
N ASP A 202 -65.49 50.13 2.29
CA ASP A 202 -64.06 49.88 1.97
C ASP A 202 -63.13 49.18 2.97
N SER A 203 -63.44 49.02 4.26
CA SER A 203 -62.46 48.42 5.20
C SER A 203 -62.12 46.92 4.98
N PRO A 204 -63.07 46.01 4.66
CA PRO A 204 -62.76 44.57 4.52
C PRO A 204 -62.03 44.24 3.21
N GLN A 205 -62.28 45.03 2.17
CA GLN A 205 -61.72 44.83 0.83
C GLN A 205 -60.22 45.17 0.82
N VAL A 206 -59.85 46.28 1.47
CA VAL A 206 -58.45 46.73 1.60
C VAL A 206 -57.62 45.74 2.43
N ASP A 207 -58.18 45.18 3.50
CA ASP A 207 -57.52 44.13 4.28
C ASP A 207 -57.37 42.81 3.49
N CYS A 208 -58.37 42.44 2.68
CA CYS A 208 -58.27 41.27 1.81
C CYS A 208 -57.21 41.45 0.72
N ASP A 209 -57.11 42.63 0.11
CA ASP A 209 -56.12 42.90 -0.94
C ASP A 209 -54.70 43.03 -0.39
N ARG A 210 -54.55 43.55 0.84
CA ARG A 210 -53.29 43.50 1.59
C ARG A 210 -52.85 42.07 1.87
N ILE A 211 -53.75 41.21 2.36
CA ILE A 211 -53.43 39.79 2.61
C ILE A 211 -53.08 39.06 1.31
N LYS A 212 -53.76 39.35 0.19
CA LYS A 212 -53.40 38.79 -1.12
C LYS A 212 -52.00 39.22 -1.56
N ALA A 213 -51.63 40.49 -1.34
CA ALA A 213 -50.29 41.00 -1.65
C ALA A 213 -49.21 40.32 -0.78
N GLU A 214 -49.46 40.19 0.53
CA GLU A 214 -48.56 39.48 1.45
C GLU A 214 -48.42 37.99 1.07
N MET A 215 -49.52 37.32 0.70
CA MET A 215 -49.47 35.95 0.19
C MET A 215 -48.70 35.81 -1.13
N ALA A 216 -48.82 36.78 -2.04
CA ALA A 216 -48.05 36.79 -3.28
C ALA A 216 -46.54 36.93 -3.01
N LEU A 217 -46.15 37.82 -2.09
CA LEU A 217 -44.77 37.97 -1.65
C LEU A 217 -44.22 36.66 -1.03
N ILE A 218 -44.99 36.02 -0.16
CA ILE A 218 -44.59 34.74 0.46
C ILE A 218 -44.44 33.64 -0.60
N ARG A 219 -45.33 33.57 -1.59
CA ARG A 219 -45.22 32.61 -2.70
C ARG A 219 -43.95 32.83 -3.51
N ASN A 220 -43.66 34.07 -3.89
CA ASN A 220 -42.44 34.41 -4.63
C ASN A 220 -41.19 34.04 -3.83
N TYR A 221 -41.16 34.36 -2.53
CA TYR A 221 -40.05 33.98 -1.65
C TYR A 221 -39.89 32.46 -1.53
N CYS A 222 -40.99 31.71 -1.46
CA CYS A 222 -40.96 30.25 -1.49
C CYS A 222 -40.45 29.68 -2.82
N GLU A 223 -40.74 30.33 -3.95
CA GLU A 223 -40.23 29.94 -5.26
C GLU A 223 -38.72 30.23 -5.38
N GLU A 224 -38.28 31.39 -4.91
CA GLU A 224 -36.86 31.75 -4.80
C GLU A 224 -36.09 30.73 -3.94
N LEU A 225 -36.62 30.39 -2.76
CA LEU A 225 -36.02 29.35 -1.89
C LEU A 225 -35.98 27.97 -2.56
N LYS A 226 -37.01 27.59 -3.32
CA LYS A 226 -36.99 26.34 -4.09
C LYS A 226 -35.90 26.37 -5.16
N GLN A 227 -35.70 27.50 -5.82
CA GLN A 227 -34.65 27.64 -6.83
C GLN A 227 -33.26 27.61 -6.20
N GLN A 228 -33.04 28.34 -5.10
CA GLN A 228 -31.78 28.29 -4.33
C GLN A 228 -31.48 26.88 -3.82
N LYS A 229 -32.50 26.14 -3.36
CA LYS A 229 -32.32 24.73 -2.98
C LYS A 229 -31.83 23.87 -4.15
N ARG A 230 -32.37 24.07 -5.35
CA ARG A 230 -31.94 23.32 -6.55
C ARG A 230 -30.51 23.65 -6.92
N THR A 231 -30.14 24.93 -6.97
CA THR A 231 -28.76 25.35 -7.30
C THR A 231 -27.75 24.80 -6.29
N LEU A 232 -28.06 24.87 -4.98
CA LEU A 232 -27.20 24.29 -3.95
C LEU A 232 -27.07 22.77 -4.06
N MET A 233 -28.12 22.05 -4.45
CA MET A 233 -28.03 20.61 -4.69
C MET A 233 -27.14 20.28 -5.90
N GLU A 234 -27.23 21.06 -6.98
CA GLU A 234 -26.36 20.91 -8.15
C GLU A 234 -24.90 21.19 -7.81
N GLU A 235 -24.63 22.25 -7.06
CA GLU A 235 -23.28 22.59 -6.57
C GLU A 235 -22.73 21.48 -5.66
N LEU A 236 -23.54 20.96 -4.75
CA LEU A 236 -23.15 19.84 -3.89
C LEU A 236 -22.84 18.58 -4.70
N GLN A 237 -23.61 18.29 -5.75
CA GLN A 237 -23.33 17.17 -6.65
C GLN A 237 -22.03 17.39 -7.44
N ARG A 238 -21.80 18.60 -7.98
CA ARG A 238 -20.54 18.96 -8.66
C ARG A 238 -19.35 18.81 -7.72
N ASN A 239 -19.47 19.27 -6.48
CA ASN A 239 -18.42 19.14 -5.47
C ASN A 239 -18.13 17.68 -5.11
N LYS A 240 -19.15 16.82 -4.99
CA LYS A 240 -18.95 15.38 -4.79
C LYS A 240 -18.17 14.74 -5.94
N ILE A 241 -18.54 15.05 -7.19
CA ILE A 241 -17.84 14.55 -8.38
C ILE A 241 -16.38 15.03 -8.38
N ASN A 242 -16.15 16.30 -8.09
CA ASN A 242 -14.81 16.86 -8.02
C ASN A 242 -13.97 16.22 -6.90
N HIS A 243 -14.59 15.95 -5.75
CA HIS A 243 -13.92 15.26 -4.65
C HIS A 243 -13.48 13.84 -5.03
N CYS A 244 -14.35 13.07 -5.72
CA CYS A 244 -14.00 11.76 -6.26
C CYS A 244 -12.82 11.87 -7.24
N LYS A 245 -12.87 12.81 -8.21
CA LYS A 245 -11.78 13.03 -9.16
C LYS A 245 -10.45 13.36 -8.48
N ILE A 246 -10.47 14.22 -7.46
CA ILE A 246 -9.28 14.58 -6.70
C ILE A 246 -8.73 13.35 -5.95
N SER A 247 -9.61 12.54 -5.37
CA SER A 247 -9.22 11.28 -4.71
C SER A 247 -8.56 10.31 -5.69
N ASP A 248 -9.14 10.14 -6.88
CA ASP A 248 -8.59 9.27 -7.92
C ASP A 248 -7.20 9.74 -8.39
N LEU A 249 -7.04 11.05 -8.63
CA LEU A 249 -5.76 11.64 -9.00
C LEU A 249 -4.70 11.49 -7.90
N ARG A 250 -5.08 11.60 -6.62
CA ARG A 250 -4.17 11.34 -5.49
C ARG A 250 -3.72 9.89 -5.47
N ASN A 251 -4.62 8.94 -5.69
CA ASN A 251 -4.29 7.53 -5.75
C ASN A 251 -3.32 7.22 -6.91
N GLN A 252 -3.56 7.81 -8.09
CA GLN A 252 -2.65 7.70 -9.24
C GLN A 252 -1.26 8.29 -8.92
N LEU A 253 -1.21 9.47 -8.29
CA LEU A 253 0.04 10.09 -7.90
C LEU A 253 0.86 9.19 -6.95
N ILE A 254 0.20 8.54 -5.98
CA ILE A 254 0.86 7.61 -5.05
C ILE A 254 1.43 6.41 -5.82
N GLN A 255 0.67 5.81 -6.74
CA GLN A 255 1.13 4.69 -7.56
C GLN A 255 2.33 5.06 -8.43
N GLU A 256 2.31 6.23 -9.06
CA GLU A 256 3.43 6.73 -9.86
C GLU A 256 4.67 7.02 -9.00
N GLN A 257 4.49 7.56 -7.80
CA GLN A 257 5.59 7.79 -6.86
C GLN A 257 6.25 6.48 -6.41
N CYS A 258 5.45 5.44 -6.11
CA CYS A 258 5.97 4.11 -5.79
C CYS A 258 6.72 3.50 -6.99
N SER A 259 6.14 3.60 -8.19
CA SER A 259 6.75 3.09 -9.42
C SER A 259 8.08 3.79 -9.72
N ARG A 260 8.13 5.11 -9.54
CA ARG A 260 9.37 5.89 -9.65
C ARG A 260 10.41 5.44 -8.63
N GLY A 261 10.02 5.17 -7.38
CA GLY A 261 10.92 4.66 -6.34
C GLY A 261 11.58 3.34 -6.74
N LEU A 262 10.78 2.38 -7.26
CA LEU A 262 11.30 1.09 -7.75
C LEU A 262 12.23 1.25 -8.96
N LEU A 263 11.94 2.18 -9.85
CA LEU A 263 12.81 2.48 -10.99
C LEU A 263 14.12 3.12 -10.55
N GLN A 264 14.08 4.01 -9.56
CA GLN A 264 15.28 4.62 -9.00
C GLN A 264 16.18 3.56 -8.36
N GLU A 265 15.62 2.65 -7.56
CA GLU A 265 16.37 1.56 -6.95
C GLU A 265 17.02 0.65 -8.01
N LYS A 266 16.31 0.36 -9.10
CA LYS A 266 16.88 -0.39 -10.24
C LYS A 266 18.03 0.37 -10.91
N PHE A 267 17.89 1.68 -11.07
CA PHE A 267 18.93 2.52 -11.65
C PHE A 267 20.18 2.53 -10.77
N ASP A 268 20.02 2.71 -9.46
CA ASP A 268 21.12 2.71 -8.50
C ASP A 268 21.84 1.35 -8.50
N ASN A 269 21.10 0.24 -8.54
CA ASN A 269 21.66 -1.10 -8.68
C ASN A 269 22.45 -1.31 -9.97
N LEU A 270 21.94 -0.83 -11.11
CA LEU A 270 22.64 -0.89 -12.39
C LEU A 270 23.92 -0.04 -12.36
N GLN A 271 23.89 1.11 -11.71
CA GLN A 271 25.06 1.96 -11.55
C GLN A 271 26.15 1.27 -10.72
N ILE A 272 25.78 0.64 -9.60
CA ILE A 272 26.71 -0.17 -8.79
C ILE A 272 27.32 -1.29 -9.63
N GLN A 273 26.51 -2.02 -10.42
CA GLN A 273 27.02 -3.09 -11.29
C GLN A 273 28.00 -2.56 -12.34
N HIS A 274 27.70 -1.40 -12.94
CA HIS A 274 28.58 -0.76 -13.90
C HIS A 274 29.93 -0.37 -13.27
N ASP A 275 29.91 0.20 -12.06
CA ASP A 275 31.13 0.59 -11.34
C ASP A 275 31.99 -0.63 -10.99
N ILE A 276 31.37 -1.73 -10.57
CA ILE A 276 32.07 -3.01 -10.33
C ILE A 276 32.73 -3.51 -11.62
N GLN A 277 32.00 -3.49 -12.74
CA GLN A 277 32.53 -3.91 -14.04
C GLN A 277 33.70 -3.01 -14.50
N ALA A 278 33.61 -1.70 -14.27
CA ALA A 278 34.67 -0.76 -14.58
C ALA A 278 35.97 -1.08 -13.80
N ILE A 279 35.86 -1.32 -12.49
CA ILE A 279 36.99 -1.72 -11.64
C ILE A 279 37.60 -3.05 -12.11
N GLU A 280 36.77 -4.05 -12.43
CA GLU A 280 37.26 -5.33 -12.94
C GLU A 280 38.00 -5.20 -14.26
N LEU A 281 37.50 -4.37 -15.18
CA LEU A 281 38.16 -4.09 -16.45
C LEU A 281 39.51 -3.42 -16.23
N GLU A 282 39.58 -2.46 -15.30
CA GLU A 282 40.83 -1.76 -14.98
C GLU A 282 41.87 -2.71 -14.36
N ARG A 283 41.44 -3.60 -13.46
CA ARG A 283 42.30 -4.68 -12.91
C ARG A 283 42.81 -5.61 -14.01
N LYS A 284 41.96 -6.02 -14.94
CA LYS A 284 42.36 -6.86 -16.09
C LYS A 284 43.35 -6.14 -17.00
N LYS A 285 43.11 -4.86 -17.31
CA LYS A 285 44.05 -4.02 -18.08
C LYS A 285 45.41 -3.93 -17.38
N HIS A 286 45.43 -3.66 -16.07
CA HIS A 286 46.67 -3.59 -15.31
C HIS A 286 47.45 -4.91 -15.33
N TYR A 287 46.75 -6.04 -15.15
CA TYR A 287 47.36 -7.37 -15.24
C TYR A 287 47.99 -7.65 -16.61
N ILE A 288 47.28 -7.34 -17.70
CA ILE A 288 47.80 -7.49 -19.07
C ILE A 288 49.06 -6.65 -19.26
N THR A 289 49.05 -5.38 -18.84
CA THR A 289 50.22 -4.49 -18.91
C THR A 289 51.41 -5.06 -18.15
N MET A 290 51.19 -5.64 -16.97
CA MET A 290 52.24 -6.29 -16.18
C MET A 290 52.81 -7.53 -16.86
N CYS A 291 51.97 -8.35 -17.50
CA CYS A 291 52.41 -9.51 -18.28
C CYS A 291 53.23 -9.09 -19.51
N ASN A 292 52.76 -8.10 -20.27
CA ASN A 292 53.47 -7.60 -21.46
C ASN A 292 54.87 -7.06 -21.11
N ARG A 293 54.99 -6.29 -20.02
CA ARG A 293 56.30 -5.81 -19.52
C ARG A 293 57.27 -6.92 -19.13
N ARG A 294 56.78 -8.09 -18.71
CA ARG A 294 57.63 -9.24 -18.39
C ARG A 294 58.12 -9.94 -19.66
N LEU A 295 57.27 -10.00 -20.68
CA LEU A 295 57.62 -10.58 -21.97
C LEU A 295 58.65 -9.72 -22.73
N GLU A 296 58.56 -8.39 -22.66
CA GLU A 296 59.53 -7.48 -23.28
C GLU A 296 60.95 -7.53 -22.66
N LYS A 297 61.08 -8.09 -21.45
CA LYS A 297 62.36 -8.18 -20.72
C LYS A 297 63.03 -9.55 -20.84
N SER A 298 62.38 -10.52 -21.48
CA SER A 298 62.88 -11.88 -21.69
C SER A 298 63.32 -12.08 -23.13
#